data_AF-A0A4Q5Z7T8-F1
#
_entry.id   AF-A0A4Q5Z7T8-F1
#
_cell.length_a   1.000
_cell.length_b   1.000
_cell.length_c   1.000
_cell.angle_alpha   90.00
_cell.angle_beta   90.00
_cell.angle_gamma   90.00
#
_symmetry.space_group_name_H-M   'P 1'
#
loop_
_entity.id
_entity.type
_entity.pdbx_description
1 polymer ?
#
loop_
_entity_poly.entity_id
_entity_poly.type
_entity_poly.pdbx_seq_one_letter_code
_entity_poly.pdbx_strand_id
1 'polypeptide(L)'
;WNWGNGVAVPSAEYCEKFLKRTIDLIDTYEPDLLYFDDTALPLWPVNDAGLKIAAHMYNKSIFRKGTMQAVITGKVLTEEQQRCMVWDIERGQSNKIEALPWQTDTCIGSWHYDRKILDRHGYKTARTVIHTLADVVSKNGNLMLSIPVKGDGTIDADERKIVEGIGKWMKLHSEAIYATRPWKLFGEGPAIGSDAPISAQGFNEGKGKPFTGEDIRFTVKGDYLYAIALGKPVDNKLTIRSLAQGSAHYPGEISHVELVAGRKSLEHKRTSEGLTVTIPPELDTETGYAIRILP
;
A
#
# COMPACT_ATOMS: atom_id res chain seq x y z
N TRP A 1 -19.51 -8.56 5.49
CA TRP A 1 -20.01 -9.76 6.16
C TRP A 1 -20.25 -10.86 5.13
N ASN A 2 -19.57 -12.01 5.22
CA ASN A 2 -19.97 -13.18 4.44
C ASN A 2 -21.05 -13.90 5.24
N TRP A 3 -22.30 -13.73 4.83
CA TRP A 3 -23.47 -14.22 5.56
C TRP A 3 -23.41 -15.75 5.75
N GLY A 4 -23.34 -16.20 7.00
CA GLY A 4 -23.21 -17.61 7.36
C GLY A 4 -23.12 -17.80 8.89
N ASN A 5 -23.02 -19.05 9.35
CA ASN A 5 -22.76 -19.42 10.76
C ASN A 5 -23.80 -18.93 11.80
N GLY A 6 -25.08 -18.83 11.45
CA GLY A 6 -26.16 -18.59 12.43
C GLY A 6 -26.36 -17.13 12.85
N VAL A 7 -25.90 -16.17 12.05
CA VAL A 7 -26.17 -14.74 12.27
C VAL A 7 -27.63 -14.38 11.97
N ALA A 8 -28.19 -13.43 12.73
CA ALA A 8 -29.56 -12.96 12.53
C ALA A 8 -29.68 -12.08 11.27
N VAL A 9 -30.76 -12.28 10.52
CA VAL A 9 -31.12 -11.41 9.38
C VAL A 9 -31.54 -10.04 9.92
N PRO A 10 -30.96 -8.93 9.44
CA PRO A 10 -31.30 -7.59 9.90
C PRO A 10 -32.74 -7.24 9.53
N SER A 11 -33.42 -6.50 10.40
CA SER A 11 -34.78 -6.02 10.10
C SER A 11 -34.76 -5.00 8.96
N ALA A 12 -35.90 -4.85 8.27
CA ALA A 12 -36.08 -3.83 7.25
C ALA A 12 -35.79 -2.42 7.79
N GLU A 13 -36.22 -2.14 9.02
CA GLU A 13 -35.98 -0.87 9.73
C GLU A 13 -34.48 -0.60 9.93
N TYR A 14 -33.70 -1.64 10.26
CA TYR A 14 -32.25 -1.51 10.39
C TYR A 14 -31.60 -1.19 9.04
N CYS A 15 -31.97 -1.93 7.98
CA CYS A 15 -31.46 -1.71 6.63
C CYS A 15 -31.78 -0.29 6.12
N GLU A 16 -33.01 0.18 6.34
CA GLU A 16 -33.44 1.54 5.98
C GLU A 16 -32.68 2.60 6.78
N LYS A 17 -32.51 2.40 8.09
CA LYS A 17 -31.74 3.31 8.94
C LYS A 17 -30.27 3.38 8.52
N PHE A 18 -29.66 2.25 8.17
CA PHE A 18 -28.30 2.19 7.65
C PHE A 18 -28.19 3.00 6.36
N LEU A 19 -29.06 2.73 5.38
CA LEU A 19 -29.12 3.47 4.11
C LEU A 19 -29.23 4.98 4.32
N LYS A 20 -30.20 5.43 5.13
CA LYS A 20 -30.46 6.85 5.38
C LYS A 20 -29.26 7.54 6.02
N ARG A 21 -28.62 6.92 7.02
CA ARG A 21 -27.45 7.49 7.70
C ARG A 21 -26.24 7.60 6.78
N THR A 22 -26.02 6.61 5.91
CA THR A 22 -24.90 6.66 4.96
C THR A 22 -25.13 7.69 3.87
N ILE A 23 -26.37 7.83 3.37
CA ILE A 23 -26.72 8.92 2.43
C ILE A 23 -26.52 10.29 3.08
N ASP A 24 -26.97 10.48 4.33
CA ASP A 24 -26.79 11.72 5.07
C ASP A 24 -25.29 12.08 5.23
N LEU A 25 -24.43 11.10 5.53
CA LEU A 25 -22.97 11.26 5.56
C LEU A 25 -22.40 11.70 4.19
N ILE A 26 -22.80 11.02 3.10
CA ILE A 26 -22.36 11.35 1.74
C ILE A 26 -22.79 12.77 1.35
N ASP A 27 -24.01 13.14 1.74
CA ASP A 27 -24.60 14.42 1.40
C ASP A 27 -23.97 15.56 2.17
N THR A 28 -23.69 15.34 3.45
CA THR A 28 -23.13 16.34 4.36
C THR A 28 -21.63 16.57 4.14
N TYR A 29 -20.85 15.50 4.02
CA TYR A 29 -19.39 15.58 4.05
C TYR A 29 -18.72 15.41 2.69
N GLU A 30 -19.46 15.00 1.67
CA GLU A 30 -18.96 14.85 0.31
C GLU A 30 -17.67 14.01 0.19
N PRO A 31 -17.57 12.83 0.82
CA PRO A 31 -16.31 12.09 0.86
C PRO A 31 -15.85 11.70 -0.55
N ASP A 32 -14.53 11.67 -0.78
CA ASP A 32 -13.95 11.10 -2.00
C ASP A 32 -13.88 9.56 -1.93
N LEU A 33 -13.80 9.01 -0.71
CA LEU A 33 -13.72 7.58 -0.44
C LEU A 33 -14.72 7.18 0.64
N LEU A 34 -15.50 6.14 0.38
CA LEU A 34 -16.38 5.48 1.34
C LEU A 34 -15.82 4.09 1.63
N TYR A 35 -15.23 3.94 2.81
CA TYR A 35 -14.68 2.68 3.27
C TYR A 35 -15.76 1.84 3.95
N PHE A 36 -15.89 0.58 3.53
CA PHE A 36 -16.69 -0.40 4.25
C PHE A 36 -15.80 -1.52 4.79
N ASP A 37 -16.04 -1.87 6.06
CA ASP A 37 -15.45 -3.07 6.69
C ASP A 37 -16.12 -4.37 6.19
N ASP A 38 -17.12 -4.23 5.31
CA ASP A 38 -17.84 -5.35 4.74
C ASP A 38 -17.03 -6.09 3.67
N THR A 39 -17.25 -7.41 3.65
CA THR A 39 -16.88 -8.34 2.57
C THR A 39 -17.15 -7.78 1.17
N ALA A 40 -18.31 -7.17 0.93
CA ALA A 40 -18.64 -6.51 -0.32
C ALA A 40 -19.46 -5.24 0.01
N LEU A 41 -20.47 -4.90 -0.80
CA LEU A 41 -21.42 -3.86 -0.41
C LEU A 41 -22.20 -4.27 0.84
N PRO A 42 -22.46 -3.33 1.76
CA PRO A 42 -23.15 -3.62 3.02
C PRO A 42 -24.55 -4.17 2.76
N LEU A 43 -24.95 -5.14 3.60
CA LEU A 43 -26.27 -5.78 3.59
C LEU A 43 -26.60 -6.64 2.35
N TRP A 44 -25.72 -6.73 1.36
CA TRP A 44 -25.90 -7.64 0.22
C TRP A 44 -25.65 -9.11 0.63
N PRO A 45 -26.42 -10.10 0.13
CA PRO A 45 -27.57 -9.99 -0.77
C PRO A 45 -28.93 -9.89 -0.06
N VAL A 46 -28.94 -9.73 1.27
CA VAL A 46 -30.17 -9.68 2.08
C VAL A 46 -31.01 -8.44 1.78
N ASN A 47 -30.36 -7.32 1.44
CA ASN A 47 -31.01 -6.05 1.13
C ASN A 47 -30.19 -5.27 0.09
N ASP A 48 -30.85 -4.34 -0.62
CA ASP A 48 -30.25 -3.53 -1.69
C ASP A 48 -29.69 -2.17 -1.21
N ALA A 49 -29.67 -1.90 0.09
CA ALA A 49 -29.15 -0.66 0.66
C ALA A 49 -27.71 -0.35 0.20
N GLY A 50 -26.81 -1.33 0.20
CA GLY A 50 -25.44 -1.13 -0.29
C GLY A 50 -25.37 -0.73 -1.76
N LEU A 51 -26.22 -1.32 -2.62
CA LEU A 51 -26.34 -0.93 -4.03
C LEU A 51 -26.87 0.49 -4.19
N LYS A 52 -27.90 0.86 -3.42
CA LYS A 52 -28.46 2.22 -3.41
C LYS A 52 -27.43 3.25 -2.95
N ILE A 53 -26.64 2.94 -1.93
CA ILE A 53 -25.53 3.78 -1.47
C ILE A 53 -24.50 3.97 -2.57
N ALA A 54 -24.05 2.90 -3.21
CA ALA A 54 -23.06 2.97 -4.29
C ALA A 54 -23.57 3.81 -5.47
N ALA A 55 -24.81 3.58 -5.90
CA ALA A 55 -25.45 4.38 -6.96
C ALA A 55 -25.51 5.86 -6.59
N HIS A 56 -25.92 6.17 -5.35
CA HIS A 56 -25.99 7.56 -4.86
C HIS A 56 -24.62 8.23 -4.86
N MET A 57 -23.61 7.59 -4.28
CA MET A 57 -22.23 8.08 -4.20
C MET A 57 -21.66 8.36 -5.60
N TYR A 58 -21.79 7.42 -6.53
CA TYR A 58 -21.23 7.56 -7.88
C TYR A 58 -21.96 8.63 -8.70
N ASN A 59 -23.30 8.66 -8.66
CA ASN A 59 -24.07 9.71 -9.33
C ASN A 59 -23.71 11.10 -8.79
N LYS A 60 -23.52 11.22 -7.47
CA LYS A 60 -23.15 12.47 -6.81
C LYS A 60 -21.73 12.92 -7.17
N SER A 61 -20.79 11.98 -7.28
CA SER A 61 -19.45 12.24 -7.79
C SER A 61 -19.48 12.80 -9.21
N ILE A 62 -20.22 12.14 -10.12
CA ILE A 62 -20.40 12.58 -11.51
C ILE A 62 -21.04 13.96 -11.58
N PHE A 63 -22.13 14.17 -10.83
CA PHE A 63 -22.84 15.45 -10.80
C PHE A 63 -21.93 16.61 -10.36
N ARG A 64 -21.08 16.39 -9.35
CA ARG A 64 -20.21 17.44 -8.79
C ARG A 64 -18.94 17.68 -9.59
N LYS A 65 -18.33 16.61 -10.13
CA LYS A 65 -16.99 16.66 -10.73
C LYS A 65 -17.01 16.54 -12.25
N GLY A 66 -18.18 16.28 -12.85
CA GLY A 66 -18.34 16.00 -14.29
C GLY A 66 -17.85 14.61 -14.71
N THR A 67 -17.24 13.85 -13.79
CA THR A 67 -16.74 12.49 -14.01
C THR A 67 -16.78 11.71 -12.70
N MET A 68 -16.86 10.38 -12.77
CA MET A 68 -16.84 9.52 -11.59
C MET A 68 -15.41 9.48 -11.02
N GLN A 69 -15.24 9.98 -9.79
CA GLN A 69 -13.97 9.97 -9.04
C GLN A 69 -14.08 9.33 -7.65
N ALA A 70 -15.29 9.00 -7.20
CA ALA A 70 -15.53 8.43 -5.88
C ALA A 70 -15.05 6.97 -5.79
N VAL A 71 -14.52 6.59 -4.63
CA VAL A 71 -14.05 5.25 -4.34
C VAL A 71 -14.93 4.59 -3.28
N ILE A 72 -15.31 3.33 -3.51
CA ILE A 72 -15.91 2.47 -2.50
C ILE A 72 -15.05 1.22 -2.36
N THR A 73 -14.71 0.83 -1.13
CA THR A 73 -13.91 -0.37 -0.86
C THR A 73 -14.76 -1.57 -0.44
N GLY A 74 -14.21 -2.78 -0.61
CA GLY A 74 -14.76 -4.00 -0.02
C GLY A 74 -13.70 -5.12 0.06
N LYS A 75 -13.86 -6.05 1.00
CA LYS A 75 -12.79 -6.98 1.41
C LYS A 75 -12.63 -8.24 0.55
N VAL A 76 -13.71 -8.77 0.03
CA VAL A 76 -13.76 -10.03 -0.76
C VAL A 76 -14.70 -9.82 -1.95
N LEU A 77 -14.10 -9.37 -3.05
CA LEU A 77 -14.81 -8.97 -4.25
C LEU A 77 -14.63 -10.00 -5.37
N THR A 78 -15.69 -10.28 -6.12
CA THR A 78 -15.59 -10.99 -7.40
C THR A 78 -14.87 -10.13 -8.44
N GLU A 79 -14.37 -10.74 -9.51
CA GLU A 79 -13.74 -10.00 -10.62
C GLU A 79 -14.65 -8.90 -11.19
N GLU A 80 -15.95 -9.17 -11.29
CA GLU A 80 -16.93 -8.18 -11.73
C GLU A 80 -17.05 -7.01 -10.74
N GLN A 81 -17.12 -7.29 -9.45
CA GLN A 81 -17.22 -6.27 -8.41
C GLN A 81 -15.97 -5.38 -8.35
N GLN A 82 -14.78 -5.94 -8.57
CA GLN A 82 -13.53 -5.18 -8.63
C GLN A 82 -13.49 -4.14 -9.76
N ARG A 83 -14.36 -4.26 -10.78
CA ARG A 83 -14.49 -3.24 -11.83
C ARG A 83 -15.22 -1.98 -11.36
N CYS A 84 -15.98 -2.09 -10.27
CA CYS A 84 -16.86 -1.05 -9.76
C CYS A 84 -16.53 -0.65 -8.31
N MET A 85 -15.62 -1.35 -7.64
CA MET A 85 -15.19 -1.15 -6.26
C MET A 85 -13.70 -1.45 -6.14
N VAL A 86 -13.02 -0.82 -5.19
CA VAL A 86 -11.61 -1.11 -4.89
C VAL A 86 -11.54 -2.27 -3.92
N TRP A 87 -10.78 -3.31 -4.30
CA TRP A 87 -10.50 -4.42 -3.40
C TRP A 87 -9.55 -3.97 -2.29
N ASP A 88 -9.95 -4.23 -1.05
CA ASP A 88 -9.20 -3.82 0.14
C ASP A 88 -8.82 -5.05 0.98
N ILE A 89 -7.52 -5.32 1.13
CA ILE A 89 -6.98 -6.53 1.77
C ILE A 89 -6.70 -6.23 3.24
N GLU A 90 -7.52 -6.77 4.15
CA GLU A 90 -7.35 -6.52 5.59
C GLU A 90 -6.06 -7.13 6.14
N ARG A 91 -5.18 -6.30 6.72
CA ARG A 91 -3.90 -6.72 7.34
C ARG A 91 -3.17 -7.73 6.48
N GLY A 92 -3.02 -7.40 5.21
CA GLY A 92 -2.32 -8.24 4.26
C GLY A 92 -1.91 -7.50 3.01
N GLN A 93 -1.42 -8.24 2.04
CA GLN A 93 -0.98 -7.69 0.76
C GLN A 93 -1.08 -8.74 -0.34
N SER A 94 -1.27 -8.30 -1.58
CA SER A 94 -1.15 -9.20 -2.72
C SER A 94 0.28 -9.72 -2.85
N ASN A 95 0.42 -10.94 -3.39
CA ASN A 95 1.69 -11.58 -3.68
C ASN A 95 2.14 -11.37 -5.14
N LYS A 96 1.37 -10.61 -5.93
CA LYS A 96 1.61 -10.34 -7.35
C LYS A 96 1.26 -8.89 -7.68
N ILE A 97 1.60 -8.45 -8.89
CA ILE A 97 1.06 -7.19 -9.44
C ILE A 97 -0.40 -7.45 -9.82
N GLU A 98 -1.33 -6.72 -9.22
CA GLU A 98 -2.74 -6.81 -9.58
C GLU A 98 -3.06 -5.97 -10.82
N ALA A 99 -3.97 -6.48 -11.65
CA ALA A 99 -4.37 -5.81 -12.90
C ALA A 99 -5.14 -4.51 -12.64
N LEU A 100 -5.96 -4.49 -11.59
CA LEU A 100 -6.70 -3.32 -11.13
C LEU A 100 -6.06 -2.76 -9.85
N PRO A 101 -6.14 -1.43 -9.63
CA PRO A 101 -5.72 -0.85 -8.36
C PRO A 101 -6.47 -1.48 -7.18
N TRP A 102 -5.73 -1.74 -6.11
CA TRP A 102 -6.25 -2.29 -4.85
C TRP A 102 -5.73 -1.48 -3.67
N GLN A 103 -6.19 -1.80 -2.47
CA GLN A 103 -5.73 -1.19 -1.23
C GLN A 103 -5.48 -2.27 -0.16
N THR A 104 -4.62 -1.98 0.80
CA THR A 104 -4.57 -2.69 2.07
C THR A 104 -4.61 -1.71 3.22
N ASP A 105 -5.22 -2.15 4.29
CA ASP A 105 -5.27 -1.48 5.57
C ASP A 105 -4.46 -2.23 6.62
N THR A 106 -3.71 -1.46 7.40
CA THR A 106 -3.04 -1.97 8.60
C THR A 106 -2.99 -0.90 9.67
N CYS A 107 -2.60 -1.28 10.87
CA CYS A 107 -2.35 -0.37 11.97
C CYS A 107 -0.93 -0.54 12.49
N ILE A 108 -0.31 0.55 12.96
CA ILE A 108 0.97 0.46 13.67
C ILE A 108 0.85 -0.37 14.98
N GLY A 109 -0.35 -0.58 15.51
CA GLY A 109 -0.62 -1.46 16.65
C GLY A 109 -1.87 -2.31 16.45
N SER A 110 -2.85 -2.12 17.35
CA SER A 110 -4.21 -2.64 17.19
C SER A 110 -5.11 -1.60 16.53
N TRP A 111 -6.27 -1.98 15.98
CA TRP A 111 -7.21 -1.02 15.36
C TRP A 111 -7.68 0.08 16.32
N HIS A 112 -7.69 -0.21 17.62
CA HIS A 112 -7.97 0.75 18.69
C HIS A 112 -6.74 0.90 19.59
N TYR A 113 -6.64 2.02 20.33
CA TYR A 113 -5.55 2.23 21.29
C TYR A 113 -5.50 1.11 22.33
N ASP A 114 -4.33 0.49 22.46
CA ASP A 114 -4.05 -0.51 23.47
C ASP A 114 -2.81 -0.09 24.24
N ARG A 115 -3.01 0.36 25.48
CA ARG A 115 -1.94 0.79 26.38
C ARG A 115 -0.86 -0.29 26.57
N LYS A 116 -1.22 -1.57 26.52
CA LYS A 116 -0.25 -2.67 26.64
C LYS A 116 0.74 -2.71 25.48
N ILE A 117 0.36 -2.21 24.30
CA ILE A 117 1.26 -2.08 23.16
C ILE A 117 2.27 -0.97 23.42
N LEU A 118 1.83 0.19 23.92
CA LEU A 118 2.71 1.26 24.34
C LEU A 118 3.67 0.81 25.45
N ASP A 119 3.15 0.21 26.53
CA ASP A 119 3.95 -0.17 27.71
C ASP A 119 5.06 -1.18 27.36
N ARG A 120 4.91 -1.95 26.28
CA ARG A 120 5.92 -2.90 25.77
C ARG A 120 6.69 -2.40 24.54
N HIS A 121 6.47 -1.16 24.10
CA HIS A 121 7.00 -0.59 22.86
C HIS A 121 6.76 -1.48 21.63
N GLY A 122 5.56 -2.07 21.55
CA GLY A 122 5.21 -3.12 20.58
C GLY A 122 4.62 -2.62 19.27
N TYR A 123 4.70 -1.31 18.98
CA TYR A 123 4.23 -0.76 17.71
C TYR A 123 5.14 -1.18 16.55
N LYS A 124 4.58 -1.25 15.34
CA LYS A 124 5.34 -1.34 14.09
C LYS A 124 6.25 -0.12 13.97
N THR A 125 7.48 -0.34 13.56
CA THR A 125 8.44 0.75 13.34
C THR A 125 8.15 1.51 12.05
N ALA A 126 8.67 2.74 11.92
CA ALA A 126 8.62 3.49 10.67
C ALA A 126 9.22 2.68 9.51
N ARG A 127 10.36 1.99 9.75
CA ARG A 127 11.00 1.07 8.80
C ARG A 127 10.01 0.02 8.28
N THR A 128 9.30 -0.66 9.18
CA THR A 128 8.30 -1.67 8.80
C THR A 128 7.23 -1.08 7.89
N VAL A 129 6.67 0.08 8.25
CA VAL A 129 5.62 0.73 7.46
C VAL A 129 6.13 1.17 6.08
N ILE A 130 7.32 1.76 6.01
CA ILE A 130 7.93 2.20 4.74
C ILE A 130 8.17 1.02 3.81
N HIS A 131 8.65 -0.10 4.35
CA HIS A 131 8.88 -1.30 3.54
C HIS A 131 7.56 -1.90 3.03
N THR A 132 6.53 -1.95 3.87
CA THR A 132 5.18 -2.34 3.44
C THR A 132 4.64 -1.40 2.37
N LEU A 133 4.80 -0.09 2.52
CA LEU A 133 4.39 0.89 1.52
C LEU A 133 5.06 0.63 0.16
N ALA A 134 6.37 0.41 0.15
CA ALA A 134 7.13 0.14 -1.07
C ALA A 134 6.68 -1.17 -1.76
N ASP A 135 6.41 -2.23 -0.99
CA ASP A 135 5.91 -3.51 -1.50
C ASP A 135 4.49 -3.40 -2.06
N VAL A 136 3.60 -2.71 -1.36
CA VAL A 136 2.21 -2.49 -1.77
C VAL A 136 2.15 -1.66 -3.07
N VAL A 137 2.88 -0.55 -3.13
CA VAL A 137 2.86 0.35 -4.29
C VAL A 137 3.45 -0.32 -5.53
N SER A 138 4.51 -1.12 -5.39
CA SER A 138 5.09 -1.84 -6.53
C SER A 138 4.20 -2.94 -7.09
N LYS A 139 3.15 -3.33 -6.35
CA LYS A 139 2.15 -4.34 -6.71
C LYS A 139 0.79 -3.74 -7.11
N ASN A 140 0.75 -2.44 -7.41
CA ASN A 140 -0.45 -1.67 -7.84
C ASN A 140 -1.41 -1.32 -6.68
N GLY A 141 -0.93 -1.33 -5.44
CA GLY A 141 -1.75 -1.10 -4.26
C GLY A 141 -1.55 0.28 -3.62
N ASN A 142 -2.53 0.66 -2.79
CA ASN A 142 -2.43 1.76 -1.82
C ASN A 142 -2.31 1.19 -0.39
N LEU A 143 -1.57 1.87 0.48
CA LEU A 143 -1.50 1.54 1.90
C LEU A 143 -2.31 2.56 2.72
N MET A 144 -3.38 2.09 3.37
CA MET A 144 -4.14 2.85 4.36
C MET A 144 -3.62 2.52 5.76
N LEU A 145 -2.93 3.48 6.39
CA LEU A 145 -2.32 3.28 7.71
C LEU A 145 -3.17 3.90 8.82
N SER A 146 -3.62 3.06 9.74
CA SER A 146 -4.29 3.47 10.98
C SER A 146 -3.27 3.83 12.07
N ILE A 147 -3.53 4.94 12.78
CA ILE A 147 -2.82 5.37 13.98
C ILE A 147 -3.81 5.30 15.15
N PRO A 148 -3.59 4.42 16.14
CA PRO A 148 -4.59 4.11 17.15
C PRO A 148 -4.59 5.13 18.29
N VAL A 149 -5.15 6.32 18.08
CA VAL A 149 -5.12 7.42 19.07
C VAL A 149 -5.85 7.11 20.38
N LYS A 150 -5.45 7.77 21.48
CA LYS A 150 -6.09 7.63 22.80
C LYS A 150 -7.54 8.07 22.77
N GLY A 151 -8.31 7.65 23.79
CA GLY A 151 -9.72 8.02 23.94
C GLY A 151 -9.98 9.53 24.09
N ASP A 152 -8.96 10.32 24.44
CA ASP A 152 -9.02 11.80 24.46
C ASP A 152 -8.58 12.45 23.13
N GLY A 153 -8.27 11.64 22.11
CA GLY A 153 -7.82 12.08 20.79
C GLY A 153 -6.32 12.40 20.68
N THR A 154 -5.55 12.32 21.78
CA THR A 154 -4.10 12.56 21.72
C THR A 154 -3.32 11.33 21.21
N ILE A 155 -2.19 11.57 20.55
CA ILE A 155 -1.23 10.52 20.19
C ILE A 155 -0.18 10.36 21.29
N ASP A 156 0.32 9.14 21.48
CA ASP A 156 1.46 8.88 22.36
C ASP A 156 2.81 9.23 21.69
N ALA A 157 3.89 9.14 22.49
CA ALA A 157 5.22 9.52 22.04
C ALA A 157 5.81 8.56 21.00
N ASP A 158 5.47 7.27 21.08
CA ASP A 158 5.95 6.26 20.14
C ASP A 158 5.24 6.39 18.80
N GLU A 159 3.91 6.56 18.81
CA GLU A 159 3.10 6.86 17.62
C GLU A 159 3.64 8.09 16.89
N ARG A 160 3.88 9.18 17.64
CA ARG A 160 4.46 10.41 17.10
C ARG A 160 5.81 10.15 16.44
N LYS A 161 6.72 9.44 17.11
CA LYS A 161 8.04 9.12 16.58
C LYS A 161 7.94 8.31 15.28
N ILE A 162 7.00 7.37 15.19
CA ILE A 162 6.78 6.54 14.00
C ILE A 162 6.28 7.39 12.83
N VAL A 163 5.23 8.20 13.04
CA VAL A 163 4.67 9.06 11.99
C VAL A 163 5.68 10.10 11.53
N GLU A 164 6.47 10.69 12.43
CA GLU A 164 7.56 11.61 12.08
C GLU A 164 8.68 10.91 11.29
N GLY A 165 9.01 9.65 11.63
CA GLY A 165 9.95 8.83 10.86
C GLY A 165 9.48 8.58 9.43
N ILE A 166 8.21 8.20 9.27
CA ILE A 166 7.58 8.04 7.95
C ILE A 166 7.61 9.36 7.17
N GLY A 167 7.23 10.47 7.83
CA GLY A 167 7.22 11.80 7.21
C GLY A 167 8.60 12.25 6.73
N LYS A 168 9.66 12.00 7.51
CA LYS A 168 11.05 12.28 7.11
C LYS A 168 11.45 11.50 5.87
N TRP A 169 11.14 10.21 5.81
CA TRP A 169 11.44 9.38 4.64
C TRP A 169 10.66 9.82 3.41
N MET A 170 9.34 10.04 3.55
CA MET A 170 8.49 10.50 2.45
C MET A 170 8.93 11.85 1.89
N LYS A 171 9.41 12.78 2.73
CA LYS A 171 9.95 14.07 2.26
C LYS A 171 11.11 13.89 1.27
N LEU A 172 11.91 12.84 1.44
CA LEU A 172 13.10 12.57 0.61
C LEU A 172 12.81 11.65 -0.57
N HIS A 173 11.86 10.72 -0.44
CA HIS A 173 11.68 9.61 -1.38
C HIS A 173 10.30 9.55 -2.04
N SER A 174 9.40 10.48 -1.74
CA SER A 174 8.03 10.49 -2.28
C SER A 174 7.94 10.50 -3.80
N GLU A 175 8.95 10.96 -4.52
CA GLU A 175 9.01 10.89 -5.99
C GLU A 175 8.91 9.44 -6.50
N ALA A 176 9.46 8.47 -5.76
CA ALA A 176 9.41 7.04 -6.07
C ALA A 176 8.10 6.36 -5.63
N ILE A 177 7.18 7.10 -5.00
CA ILE A 177 5.89 6.59 -4.51
C ILE A 177 4.72 7.29 -5.22
N TYR A 178 4.60 8.61 -5.08
CA TYR A 178 3.45 9.36 -5.56
C TYR A 178 3.39 9.46 -7.09
N ALA A 179 2.21 9.15 -7.62
CA ALA A 179 1.91 9.13 -9.05
C ALA A 179 2.81 8.16 -9.86
N THR A 180 3.40 7.17 -9.20
CA THR A 180 4.09 6.08 -9.87
C THR A 180 3.12 4.96 -10.23
N ARG A 181 3.57 4.01 -11.05
CA ARG A 181 2.89 2.74 -11.33
C ARG A 181 3.86 1.58 -11.14
N PRO A 182 3.37 0.34 -10.97
CA PRO A 182 4.21 -0.84 -11.02
C PRO A 182 5.03 -0.86 -12.30
N TRP A 183 6.27 -1.32 -12.18
CA TRP A 183 7.02 -1.75 -13.36
C TRP A 183 6.50 -3.13 -13.83
N LYS A 184 7.19 -3.76 -14.78
CA LYS A 184 6.87 -5.13 -15.22
C LYS A 184 7.23 -6.22 -14.20
N LEU A 185 8.11 -5.90 -13.26
CA LEU A 185 8.40 -6.71 -12.07
C LEU A 185 8.17 -5.82 -10.86
N PHE A 186 7.58 -6.35 -9.79
CA PHE A 186 7.33 -5.57 -8.58
C PHE A 186 8.57 -5.45 -7.69
N GLY A 187 9.56 -6.33 -7.86
CA GLY A 187 10.75 -6.34 -7.03
C GLY A 187 11.69 -7.52 -7.25
N GLU A 188 12.76 -7.53 -6.46
CA GLU A 188 13.75 -8.59 -6.30
C GLU A 188 13.99 -8.84 -4.80
N GLY A 189 14.60 -9.98 -4.46
CA GLY A 189 15.10 -10.26 -3.12
C GLY A 189 14.53 -11.51 -2.45
N PRO A 190 15.11 -11.89 -1.29
CA PRO A 190 14.83 -13.15 -0.61
C PRO A 190 13.43 -13.24 0.02
N ALA A 191 12.75 -12.11 0.22
CA ALA A 191 11.39 -12.10 0.76
C ALA A 191 10.32 -12.50 -0.28
N ILE A 192 10.61 -12.34 -1.57
CA ILE A 192 9.69 -12.70 -2.64
C ILE A 192 9.43 -14.22 -2.66
N GLY A 193 8.16 -14.60 -2.79
CA GLY A 193 7.75 -16.01 -2.83
C GLY A 193 7.73 -16.69 -1.46
N SER A 194 8.04 -15.96 -0.37
CA SER A 194 7.89 -16.43 1.00
C SER A 194 6.55 -16.03 1.65
N ASP A 195 5.73 -15.29 0.92
CA ASP A 195 4.45 -14.79 1.43
C ASP A 195 3.44 -15.92 1.64
N ALA A 196 2.75 -15.89 2.78
CA ALA A 196 1.63 -16.80 3.01
C ALA A 196 0.47 -16.46 2.05
N PRO A 197 -0.28 -17.47 1.57
CA PRO A 197 -1.54 -17.22 0.86
C PRO A 197 -2.48 -16.36 1.69
N ILE A 198 -3.24 -15.50 1.01
CA ILE A 198 -4.30 -14.71 1.65
C ILE A 198 -5.36 -15.67 2.23
N SER A 199 -5.77 -15.40 3.47
CA SER A 199 -6.83 -16.15 4.15
C SER A 199 -7.93 -15.21 4.65
N ALA A 200 -9.18 -15.66 4.60
CA ALA A 200 -10.35 -14.89 5.02
C ALA A 200 -10.43 -13.51 4.30
N GLN A 201 -10.53 -12.39 5.03
CA GLN A 201 -10.63 -11.04 4.47
C GLN A 201 -9.31 -10.48 3.90
N GLY A 202 -8.17 -11.14 4.12
CA GLY A 202 -6.88 -10.57 3.72
C GLY A 202 -5.66 -11.04 4.50
N PHE A 203 -5.82 -11.71 5.63
CA PHE A 203 -4.76 -11.84 6.64
C PHE A 203 -3.53 -12.65 6.20
N ASN A 204 -2.45 -11.95 5.83
CA ASN A 204 -1.12 -12.54 5.66
C ASN A 204 0.05 -11.66 6.16
N GLU A 205 -0.22 -10.49 6.77
CA GLU A 205 0.81 -9.60 7.31
C GLU A 205 1.72 -10.32 8.33
N GLY A 206 3.03 -10.13 8.17
CA GLY A 206 4.04 -10.66 9.10
C GLY A 206 4.29 -12.18 9.01
N LYS A 207 3.65 -12.88 8.06
CA LYS A 207 3.82 -14.34 7.87
C LYS A 207 4.94 -14.72 6.89
N GLY A 208 5.48 -13.76 6.14
CA GLY A 208 6.61 -13.95 5.22
C GLY A 208 7.97 -13.74 5.87
N LYS A 209 9.05 -13.90 5.09
CA LYS A 209 10.40 -13.55 5.56
C LYS A 209 10.51 -12.03 5.78
N PRO A 210 11.28 -11.59 6.79
CA PRO A 210 11.54 -10.18 6.99
C PRO A 210 12.35 -9.60 5.82
N PHE A 211 12.05 -8.37 5.43
CA PHE A 211 12.81 -7.66 4.41
C PHE A 211 14.25 -7.37 4.86
N THR A 212 15.19 -7.61 3.96
CA THR A 212 16.62 -7.34 4.11
C THR A 212 17.06 -6.24 3.13
N GLY A 213 18.33 -5.84 3.20
CA GLY A 213 18.91 -4.91 2.22
C GLY A 213 19.14 -5.49 0.82
N GLU A 214 18.82 -6.78 0.62
CA GLU A 214 18.78 -7.41 -0.70
C GLU A 214 17.39 -7.33 -1.34
N ASP A 215 16.35 -6.93 -0.58
CA ASP A 215 15.01 -6.72 -1.11
C ASP A 215 14.89 -5.35 -1.78
N ILE A 216 14.37 -5.36 -3.01
CA ILE A 216 14.19 -4.19 -3.86
C ILE A 216 12.75 -4.16 -4.36
N ARG A 217 12.13 -2.99 -4.42
CA ARG A 217 10.82 -2.78 -5.03
C ARG A 217 10.87 -1.75 -6.13
N PHE A 218 10.14 -2.00 -7.21
CA PHE A 218 10.20 -1.17 -8.41
C PHE A 218 8.92 -0.39 -8.64
N THR A 219 9.07 0.87 -9.01
CA THR A 219 7.99 1.73 -9.48
C THR A 219 8.47 2.54 -10.68
N VAL A 220 7.55 3.02 -11.51
CA VAL A 220 7.86 3.84 -12.69
C VAL A 220 7.04 5.12 -12.72
N LYS A 221 7.64 6.18 -13.26
CA LYS A 221 6.96 7.46 -13.55
C LYS A 221 7.59 8.13 -14.77
N GLY A 222 6.82 8.24 -15.85
CA GLY A 222 7.37 8.62 -17.14
C GLY A 222 8.45 7.63 -17.57
N ASP A 223 9.61 8.14 -17.97
CA ASP A 223 10.76 7.33 -18.40
C ASP A 223 11.65 6.86 -17.25
N TYR A 224 11.33 7.25 -16.02
CA TYR A 224 12.14 6.91 -14.84
C TYR A 224 11.69 5.59 -14.22
N LEU A 225 12.66 4.70 -14.03
CA LEU A 225 12.53 3.53 -13.17
C LEU A 225 13.11 3.87 -11.80
N TYR A 226 12.34 3.62 -10.74
CA TYR A 226 12.80 3.72 -9.37
C TYR A 226 13.04 2.34 -8.80
N ALA A 227 14.14 2.19 -8.07
CA ALA A 227 14.43 1.02 -7.25
C ALA A 227 14.50 1.44 -5.79
N ILE A 228 13.59 0.90 -4.98
CA ILE A 228 13.48 1.16 -3.55
C ILE A 228 14.11 -0.02 -2.82
N ALA A 229 15.31 0.17 -2.27
CA ALA A 229 16.01 -0.83 -1.49
C ALA A 229 15.51 -0.81 -0.04
N LEU A 230 15.19 -1.98 0.51
CA LEU A 230 14.56 -2.14 1.83
C LEU A 230 15.57 -2.36 2.97
N GLY A 231 16.76 -1.77 2.81
CA GLY A 231 17.83 -1.82 3.81
C GLY A 231 19.21 -1.64 3.20
N LYS A 232 20.23 -1.79 4.04
CA LYS A 232 21.64 -1.68 3.65
C LYS A 232 22.08 -2.88 2.81
N PRO A 233 22.56 -2.68 1.57
CA PRO A 233 23.09 -3.79 0.77
C PRO A 233 24.43 -4.28 1.31
N VAL A 234 24.76 -5.53 1.00
CA VAL A 234 26.07 -6.13 1.32
C VAL A 234 27.18 -5.33 0.61
N ASP A 235 28.27 -5.06 1.33
CA ASP A 235 29.43 -4.30 0.85
C ASP A 235 29.11 -2.93 0.21
N ASN A 236 27.98 -2.33 0.60
CA ASN A 236 27.43 -1.11 0.00
C ASN A 236 27.21 -1.21 -1.52
N LYS A 237 26.93 -2.41 -2.05
CA LYS A 237 26.68 -2.64 -3.47
C LYS A 237 25.27 -3.19 -3.70
N LEU A 238 24.39 -2.34 -4.21
CA LEU A 238 23.07 -2.77 -4.64
C LEU A 238 23.17 -3.40 -6.03
N THR A 239 22.75 -4.65 -6.20
CA THR A 239 22.73 -5.31 -7.51
C THR A 239 21.30 -5.58 -7.95
N ILE A 240 20.92 -5.02 -9.09
CA ILE A 240 19.59 -5.17 -9.69
C ILE A 240 19.70 -6.10 -10.90
N ARG A 241 19.29 -7.36 -10.70
CA ARG A 241 19.52 -8.45 -11.66
C ARG A 241 18.63 -8.31 -12.90
N SER A 242 17.40 -7.83 -12.72
CA SER A 242 16.47 -7.57 -13.82
C SER A 242 16.96 -6.50 -14.79
N LEU A 243 17.98 -5.71 -14.40
CA LEU A 243 18.64 -4.71 -15.24
C LEU A 243 19.97 -5.19 -15.83
N ALA A 244 20.25 -6.50 -15.81
CA ALA A 244 21.42 -7.06 -16.49
C ALA A 244 21.52 -6.65 -17.97
N GLN A 245 22.74 -6.61 -18.49
CA GLN A 245 22.99 -6.39 -19.91
C GLN A 245 22.34 -7.51 -20.73
N GLY A 246 21.54 -7.14 -21.73
CA GLY A 246 20.76 -8.10 -22.53
C GLY A 246 19.48 -8.62 -21.85
N SER A 247 19.13 -8.11 -20.66
CA SER A 247 17.87 -8.46 -20.00
C SER A 247 16.66 -8.08 -20.86
N ALA A 248 15.75 -9.03 -21.08
CA ALA A 248 14.45 -8.76 -21.69
C ALA A 248 13.60 -7.78 -20.85
N HIS A 249 13.90 -7.68 -19.55
CA HIS A 249 13.27 -6.70 -18.68
C HIS A 249 13.88 -5.30 -18.83
N TYR A 250 15.04 -5.07 -19.45
CA TYR A 250 15.47 -3.68 -19.69
C TYR A 250 16.38 -3.63 -20.91
N PRO A 251 15.82 -3.59 -22.13
CA PRO A 251 16.64 -3.59 -23.34
C PRO A 251 17.34 -2.26 -23.61
N GLY A 252 16.86 -1.14 -23.03
CA GLY A 252 17.45 0.18 -23.22
C GLY A 252 18.82 0.35 -22.55
N GLU A 253 19.50 1.44 -22.88
CA GLU A 253 20.73 1.86 -22.19
C GLU A 253 20.40 2.44 -20.81
N ILE A 254 21.40 2.48 -19.92
CA ILE A 254 21.30 3.16 -18.64
C ILE A 254 22.35 4.25 -18.67
N SER A 255 21.92 5.49 -18.88
CA SER A 255 22.81 6.65 -18.95
C SER A 255 23.27 7.12 -17.57
N HIS A 256 22.37 7.04 -16.58
CA HIS A 256 22.59 7.62 -15.27
C HIS A 256 21.81 6.91 -14.16
N VAL A 257 22.40 6.90 -12.97
CA VAL A 257 21.76 6.43 -11.74
C VAL A 257 22.04 7.46 -10.65
N GLU A 258 21.00 7.86 -9.91
CA GLU A 258 21.11 8.85 -8.84
C GLU A 258 20.25 8.46 -7.63
N LEU A 259 20.61 8.98 -6.44
CA LEU A 259 19.71 8.95 -5.29
C LEU A 259 18.50 9.84 -5.54
N VAL A 260 17.30 9.37 -5.21
CA VAL A 260 16.10 10.23 -5.22
C VAL A 260 16.28 11.38 -4.22
N ALA A 261 16.82 11.05 -3.04
CA ALA A 261 17.17 12.05 -2.03
C ALA A 261 18.39 12.86 -2.50
N GLY A 262 18.19 14.15 -2.73
CA GLY A 262 19.27 15.09 -3.06
C GLY A 262 19.86 14.93 -4.46
N ARG A 263 19.38 14.00 -5.30
CA ARG A 263 19.80 13.82 -6.70
C ARG A 263 21.30 13.66 -6.90
N LYS A 264 21.97 13.03 -5.93
CA LYS A 264 23.40 12.72 -6.00
C LYS A 264 23.61 11.56 -6.97
N SER A 265 24.41 11.79 -8.00
CA SER A 265 24.88 10.77 -8.94
C SER A 265 25.55 9.61 -8.20
N LEU A 266 25.28 8.38 -8.63
CA LEU A 266 25.85 7.16 -8.09
C LEU A 266 26.71 6.46 -9.14
N GLU A 267 27.88 6.00 -8.70
CA GLU A 267 28.71 5.12 -9.51
C GLU A 267 27.95 3.81 -9.76
N HIS A 268 27.89 3.40 -11.02
CA HIS A 268 27.19 2.19 -11.42
C HIS A 268 27.93 1.48 -12.55
N LYS A 269 27.78 0.17 -12.59
CA LYS A 269 28.31 -0.70 -13.65
C LYS A 269 27.25 -1.73 -14.02
N ARG A 270 26.95 -1.82 -15.31
CA ARG A 270 26.05 -2.83 -15.84
C ARG A 270 26.84 -3.98 -16.44
N THR A 271 26.52 -5.20 -16.05
CA THR A 271 27.13 -6.45 -16.56
C THR A 271 26.03 -7.45 -16.91
N SER A 272 26.40 -8.64 -17.39
CA SER A 272 25.47 -9.76 -17.58
C SER A 272 24.83 -10.27 -16.29
N GLU A 273 25.35 -9.90 -15.11
CA GLU A 273 24.80 -10.32 -13.81
C GLU A 273 23.75 -9.35 -13.26
N GLY A 274 23.78 -8.08 -13.70
CA GLY A 274 22.89 -7.03 -13.20
C GLY A 274 23.46 -5.62 -13.40
N LEU A 275 22.69 -4.62 -12.96
CA LEU A 275 23.19 -3.28 -12.68
C LEU A 275 23.68 -3.25 -11.23
N THR A 276 24.99 -3.09 -11.03
CA THR A 276 25.56 -2.85 -9.70
C THR A 276 25.72 -1.35 -9.47
N VAL A 277 25.22 -0.85 -8.35
CA VAL A 277 25.28 0.55 -7.93
C VAL A 277 26.03 0.63 -6.61
N THR A 278 27.05 1.48 -6.56
CA THR A 278 27.83 1.74 -5.33
C THR A 278 27.07 2.75 -4.46
N ILE A 279 26.70 2.31 -3.26
CA ILE A 279 25.98 3.13 -2.29
C ILE A 279 26.98 3.82 -1.37
N PRO A 280 26.87 5.13 -1.14
CA PRO A 280 27.79 5.83 -0.24
C PRO A 280 27.69 5.29 1.19
N PRO A 281 28.82 4.95 1.86
CA PRO A 281 28.80 4.39 3.21
C PRO A 281 28.14 5.28 4.26
N GLU A 282 28.11 6.60 4.02
CA GLU A 282 27.49 7.61 4.89
C GLU A 282 25.97 7.74 4.75
N LEU A 283 25.37 7.09 3.74
CA LEU A 283 23.93 7.15 3.52
C LEU A 283 23.19 6.41 4.64
N ASP A 284 22.19 7.07 5.24
CA ASP A 284 21.24 6.38 6.11
C ASP A 284 20.40 5.42 5.28
N THR A 285 20.54 4.13 5.58
CA THR A 285 19.88 3.02 4.87
C THR A 285 18.97 2.21 5.79
N GLU A 286 18.80 2.63 7.05
CA GLU A 286 18.07 1.86 8.06
C GLU A 286 16.59 1.68 7.68
N THR A 287 15.98 2.75 7.18
CA THR A 287 14.57 2.79 6.74
C THR A 287 14.37 2.50 5.25
N GLY A 288 15.45 2.12 4.56
CA GLY A 288 15.47 1.95 3.11
C GLY A 288 15.69 3.28 2.36
N TYR A 289 16.00 3.20 1.08
CA TYR A 289 16.28 4.35 0.22
C TYR A 289 15.86 4.07 -1.21
N ALA A 290 15.58 5.12 -1.97
CA ALA A 290 15.22 5.01 -3.38
C ALA A 290 16.32 5.60 -4.28
N ILE A 291 16.62 4.88 -5.37
CA ILE A 291 17.42 5.38 -6.49
C ILE A 291 16.54 5.54 -7.72
N ARG A 292 16.91 6.47 -8.59
CA ARG A 292 16.31 6.72 -9.90
C ARG A 292 17.28 6.28 -10.99
N ILE A 293 16.77 5.51 -11.94
CA ILE A 293 17.51 4.96 -13.08
C ILE A 293 16.96 5.63 -14.33
N LEU A 294 17.86 6.25 -15.09
CA LEU A 294 17.53 7.02 -16.28
C LEU A 294 18.02 6.27 -17.53
N PRO A 295 17.21 6.23 -18.60
CA PRO A 295 17.65 5.70 -19.89
C PRO A 295 18.79 6.53 -20.49
#